data_AF-A0A0L8HUI4-F1
#
_entry.id   AF-A0A0L8HUI4-F1
#
_cell.length_a   1.000
_cell.length_b   1.000
_cell.length_c   1.000
_cell.angle_alpha   90.00
_cell.angle_beta   90.00
_cell.angle_gamma   90.00
#
_symmetry.space_group_name_H-M   'P 1'
#
loop_
_entity.id
_entity.type
_entity.pdbx_description
1 polymer ?
#
loop_
_entity_poly.entity_id
_entity_poly.type
_entity_poly.pdbx_seq_one_letter_code
_entity_poly.pdbx_strand_id
1 'polypeptide(L)'
;MALHKGTLSIFENNVGISDAVLLDPMTEDAFIQNLNERFNHQQIYTYIGNVVVSVNPYHKLPLYSHHVIEEYRCRNIYELPAHM
;
A
#
# COMPACT_ATOMS: atom_id res chain seq x y z
N MET A 1 3.21 -19.77 18.57
CA MET A 1 3.46 -19.60 17.12
C MET A 1 2.23 -18.95 16.48
N ALA A 2 1.90 -17.72 16.89
CA ALA A 2 0.59 -17.10 16.61
C ALA A 2 0.67 -15.56 16.49
N LEU A 3 1.57 -15.04 15.63
CA LEU A 3 1.67 -13.60 15.37
C LEU A 3 1.59 -13.23 13.87
N HIS A 4 1.26 -14.18 12.99
CA HIS A 4 1.46 -13.96 11.55
C HIS A 4 0.21 -13.49 10.77
N LYS A 5 -0.97 -13.48 11.38
CA LYS A 5 -2.21 -13.10 10.68
C LYS A 5 -2.38 -11.60 10.48
N GLY A 6 -1.75 -10.76 11.30
CA GLY A 6 -1.92 -9.30 11.25
C GLY A 6 -1.10 -8.59 10.17
N THR A 7 0.02 -9.17 9.73
CA THR A 7 0.89 -8.56 8.70
C THR A 7 0.44 -8.90 7.27
N LEU A 8 -0.25 -10.02 7.06
CA LEU A 8 -0.84 -10.33 5.74
C LEU A 8 -2.13 -9.54 5.50
N SER A 9 -2.94 -9.31 6.54
CA SER A 9 -4.23 -8.61 6.40
C SER A 9 -4.11 -7.15 5.92
N ILE A 10 -2.99 -6.48 6.20
CA ILE A 10 -2.72 -5.13 5.66
C ILE A 10 -2.47 -5.20 4.14
N PHE A 11 -1.88 -6.27 3.62
CA PHE A 11 -1.60 -6.38 2.19
C PHE A 11 -2.74 -7.05 1.39
N GLU A 12 -3.59 -7.83 2.05
CA GLU A 12 -4.69 -8.60 1.42
C GLU A 12 -5.99 -7.80 1.20
N ASN A 13 -6.16 -6.66 1.88
CA ASN A 13 -7.36 -5.83 1.72
C ASN A 13 -7.15 -4.84 0.57
N ASN A 14 -7.73 -5.12 -0.60
CA ASN A 14 -7.83 -4.17 -1.72
C ASN A 14 -8.71 -2.98 -1.34
N VAL A 15 -8.11 -2.01 -0.66
CA VAL A 15 -8.75 -0.74 -0.29
C VAL A 15 -8.41 0.29 -1.35
N GLY A 16 -9.45 0.87 -1.97
CA GLY A 16 -9.29 1.82 -3.05
C GLY A 16 -8.47 1.28 -4.23
N ILE A 17 -7.90 2.20 -5.00
CA ILE A 17 -7.06 1.94 -6.17
C ILE A 17 -5.58 2.02 -5.78
N SER A 18 -4.86 0.91 -5.99
CA SER A 18 -3.45 0.77 -5.61
C SER A 18 -2.45 1.45 -6.56
N ASP A 19 -2.82 1.62 -7.84
CA ASP A 19 -2.07 2.40 -8.82
C ASP A 19 -2.98 3.50 -9.38
N ALA A 20 -2.64 4.75 -9.10
CA ALA A 20 -3.44 5.90 -9.48
C ALA A 20 -3.63 6.02 -10.99
N VAL A 21 -2.73 5.44 -11.82
CA VAL A 21 -2.89 5.40 -13.28
C VAL A 21 -4.21 4.72 -13.69
N LEU A 22 -4.74 3.83 -12.84
CA LEU A 22 -6.00 3.13 -13.05
C LEU A 22 -7.23 3.89 -12.52
N LEU A 23 -7.05 5.06 -11.92
CA LEU A 23 -8.14 5.86 -11.38
C LEU A 23 -8.99 6.46 -12.52
N ASP A 24 -10.29 6.25 -12.47
CA ASP A 24 -11.25 6.78 -13.44
C ASP A 24 -12.52 7.29 -12.72
N PRO A 25 -12.85 8.60 -12.78
CA PRO A 25 -12.10 9.65 -13.48
C PRO A 25 -10.81 10.03 -12.74
N MET A 26 -9.74 10.27 -13.50
CA MET A 26 -8.48 10.82 -12.96
C MET A 26 -8.65 12.31 -12.65
N THR A 27 -9.19 12.63 -11.48
CA THR A 27 -9.28 14.00 -10.94
C THR A 27 -8.52 14.12 -9.63
N GLU A 28 -8.15 15.35 -9.26
CA GLU A 28 -7.48 15.62 -7.98
C GLU A 28 -8.37 15.20 -6.79
N ASP A 29 -9.65 15.53 -6.83
CA ASP A 29 -10.61 15.14 -5.79
C ASP A 29 -10.69 13.61 -5.64
N ALA A 30 -10.79 12.87 -6.75
CA ALA A 30 -10.83 11.41 -6.72
C ALA A 30 -9.51 10.82 -6.18
N PHE A 31 -8.37 11.41 -6.54
CA PHE A 31 -7.07 10.97 -6.06
C PHE A 31 -6.90 11.20 -4.55
N ILE A 32 -7.31 12.38 -4.05
CA ILE A 32 -7.31 12.69 -2.61
C ILE A 32 -8.26 11.77 -1.85
N GLN A 33 -9.46 11.52 -2.38
CA GLN A 33 -10.42 10.57 -1.78
C GLN A 33 -9.83 9.16 -1.69
N ASN A 34 -9.19 8.68 -2.76
CA ASN A 34 -8.53 7.38 -2.77
C ASN A 34 -7.42 7.29 -1.72
N LEU A 35 -6.56 8.31 -1.63
CA LEU A 35 -5.50 8.36 -0.60
C LEU A 35 -6.07 8.35 0.82
N ASN A 36 -7.17 9.09 1.06
CA ASN A 36 -7.83 9.13 2.35
C ASN A 36 -8.43 7.77 2.73
N GLU A 37 -9.14 7.12 1.80
CA GLU A 37 -9.71 5.78 2.02
C GLU A 37 -8.62 4.76 2.35
N ARG A 38 -7.53 4.76 1.58
CA ARG A 38 -6.36 3.89 1.79
C ARG A 38 -5.70 4.16 3.14
N PHE A 39 -5.46 5.42 3.47
CA PHE A 39 -4.87 5.82 4.75
C PHE A 39 -5.69 5.36 5.96
N ASN A 40 -7.02 5.47 5.89
CA ASN A 40 -7.93 5.01 6.95
C ASN A 40 -7.85 3.50 7.19
N HIS A 41 -7.36 2.74 6.20
CA HIS A 41 -7.10 1.30 6.30
C HIS A 41 -5.61 0.97 6.45
N GLN A 42 -4.81 1.92 6.91
CA GLN A 42 -3.37 1.77 7.15
C GLN A 42 -2.55 1.45 5.88
N GLN A 43 -3.11 1.72 4.68
CA GLN A 43 -2.40 1.65 3.40
C GLN A 43 -1.75 3.00 3.09
N ILE A 44 -0.48 3.13 3.47
CA ILE A 44 0.25 4.40 3.37
C ILE A 44 1.01 4.58 2.04
N TYR A 45 1.06 3.54 1.21
CA TYR A 45 1.76 3.54 -0.06
C TYR A 45 0.77 3.40 -1.22
N THR A 46 0.94 4.21 -2.25
CA THR A 46 0.15 4.14 -3.49
C THR A 46 1.06 4.34 -4.68
N TYR A 47 0.92 3.52 -5.72
CA TYR A 47 1.68 3.65 -6.96
C TYR A 47 1.11 4.75 -7.86
N ILE A 48 2.01 5.35 -8.64
CA ILE A 48 1.70 6.08 -9.88
C ILE A 48 2.66 5.51 -10.92
N GLY A 49 2.26 4.41 -11.57
CA GLY A 49 3.18 3.61 -12.39
C GLY A 49 4.40 3.13 -11.58
N ASN A 50 5.58 3.69 -11.85
CA ASN A 50 6.82 3.37 -11.14
C ASN A 50 7.15 4.31 -9.97
N VAL A 51 6.33 5.33 -9.72
CA VAL A 51 6.50 6.27 -8.60
C VAL A 51 5.72 5.77 -7.40
N VAL A 52 6.29 5.94 -6.19
CA VAL A 52 5.61 5.63 -4.93
C VAL A 52 5.24 6.92 -4.21
N VAL A 53 3.95 7.09 -3.92
CA VAL A 53 3.45 8.10 -3.00
C VAL A 53 3.41 7.50 -1.61
N SER A 54 4.02 8.19 -0.64
CA SER A 54 4.05 7.79 0.78
C SER A 54 3.30 8.83 1.61
N VAL A 55 2.30 8.39 2.37
CA VAL A 55 1.54 9.23 3.30
C VAL A 55 1.98 8.92 4.73
N ASN A 56 2.50 9.90 5.46
CA ASN A 56 3.06 9.67 6.78
C ASN A 56 1.97 9.26 7.81
N PRO A 57 2.04 8.05 8.40
CA PRO A 57 1.09 7.62 9.43
C PRO A 57 1.31 8.27 10.80
N TYR A 58 2.47 8.91 11.05
CA TYR A 58 2.89 9.44 12.35
C TYR A 58 2.93 8.39 13.50
N HIS A 59 2.86 7.11 13.18
CA HIS A 59 3.03 5.99 14.11
C HIS A 59 3.66 4.79 13.39
N LYS A 60 4.12 3.80 14.16
CA LYS A 60 4.75 2.60 13.59
C LYS A 60 3.71 1.64 13.03
N LEU A 61 3.89 1.22 11.79
CA LEU A 61 3.14 0.14 11.16
C LEU A 61 4.00 -1.13 11.08
N PRO A 62 3.41 -2.34 11.14
CA PRO A 62 4.14 -3.60 11.10
C PRO A 62 4.56 -4.00 9.67
N LEU A 63 5.03 -3.04 8.87
CA LEU A 63 5.36 -3.22 7.45
C LEU A 63 6.82 -3.64 7.23
N TYR A 64 7.76 -3.20 8.08
CA TYR A 64 9.19 -3.35 7.82
C TYR A 64 9.82 -4.54 8.58
N SER A 65 9.16 -5.69 8.55
CA SER A 65 9.70 -6.90 9.17
C SER A 65 10.68 -7.62 8.23
N HIS A 66 11.60 -8.42 8.79
CA HIS A 66 12.50 -9.26 7.98
C HIS A 66 11.76 -10.13 6.97
N HIS A 67 10.59 -10.64 7.36
CA HIS A 67 9.75 -11.44 6.48
C HIS A 67 9.25 -10.66 5.27
N VAL A 68 8.77 -9.42 5.48
CA VAL A 68 8.29 -8.56 4.38
C VAL A 68 9.45 -8.19 3.45
N ILE A 69 10.65 -7.94 3.99
CA ILE A 69 11.84 -7.70 3.17
C ILE A 69 12.15 -8.89 2.26
N GLU A 70 12.08 -10.11 2.79
CA GLU A 70 12.31 -11.33 2.00
C GLU A 70 11.22 -11.56 0.95
N GLU A 71 9.96 -11.25 1.27
CA GLU A 71 8.83 -11.37 0.36
C GLU A 71 8.96 -10.43 -0.85
N TYR A 72 9.31 -9.17 -0.60
CA TYR A 72 9.46 -8.12 -1.62
C TYR A 72 10.78 -8.20 -2.40
N ARG A 73 11.79 -8.91 -1.89
CA ARG A 73 13.09 -9.06 -2.56
C ARG A 73 12.91 -9.77 -3.90
N CYS A 74 13.49 -9.18 -4.95
CA CYS A 74 13.53 -9.75 -6.31
C CYS A 74 12.15 -10.04 -6.92
N ARG A 75 11.11 -9.30 -6.50
CA ARG A 75 9.77 -9.36 -7.08
C ARG A 75 9.54 -8.28 -8.12
N ASN A 76 8.61 -8.55 -9.03
CA ASN A 76 8.12 -7.53 -9.94
C ASN A 76 7.18 -6.56 -9.20
N ILE A 77 7.15 -5.29 -9.62
CA ILE A 77 6.44 -4.19 -8.96
C ILE A 77 4.92 -4.39 -8.88
N TYR A 78 4.34 -5.20 -9.77
CA TYR A 78 2.90 -5.48 -9.81
C TYR A 78 2.53 -6.83 -9.19
N GLU A 79 3.50 -7.61 -8.70
CA GLU A 79 3.22 -8.89 -8.02
C GLU A 79 2.74 -8.68 -6.58
N LEU A 80 3.14 -7.58 -5.94
CA LEU A 80 2.84 -7.26 -4.55
C LEU A 80 2.27 -5.84 -4.43
N PRO A 81 1.53 -5.54 -3.34
CA PRO A 81 1.02 -4.19 -3.08
C PRO A 81 2.14 -3.17 -2.91
N ALA A 82 1.81 -1.88 -3.08
CA ALA A 82 2.78 -0.80 -2.99
C ALA A 82 3.55 -0.77 -1.66
N HIS A 83 4.89 -0.74 -1.74
CA HIS A 83 5.78 -0.70 -0.58
C HIS A 83 7.15 -0.07 -0.93
N MET A 84 7.95 0.24 0.10
CA MET A 84 9.30 0.84 0.02
C MET A 84 10.32 0.04 0.83
#